data_AF-A0A0M8MVJ8-F1
#
_entry.id   AF-A0A0M8MVJ8-F1
#
_cell.length_a   1.000
_cell.length_b   1.000
_cell.length_c   1.000
_cell.angle_alpha   90.00
_cell.angle_beta   90.00
_cell.angle_gamma   90.00
#
_symmetry.space_group_name_H-M   'P 1'
#
loop_
_entity.id
_entity.type
_entity.pdbx_description
1 polymer ?
#
loop_
_entity_poly.entity_id
_entity_poly.type
_entity_poly.pdbx_seq_one_letter_code
_entity_poly.pdbx_strand_id
1 'polypeptide(L)'
;MVSIVAGETNNPRKLIPKAFKTVSAIAVGFLVLRNDPALVEAIESSLSGASRTAWVRAMNRLDIPVLPHIVNAVTVNSIFSAGNAFVFARARLLQAMALEGMLCKVFAMTDRHKTSYISFKVTTAIDLLSFL
;
A
#
# COMPACT_ATOMS: atom_id res chain seq x y z
N MET A 1 -1.10 4.71 -8.43
CA MET A 1 -2.42 5.21 -7.96
C MET A 1 -2.62 6.68 -8.32
N VAL A 2 -1.67 7.58 -8.02
CA VAL A 2 -1.79 9.01 -8.43
C VAL A 2 -1.97 9.19 -9.94
N SER A 3 -1.33 8.38 -10.78
CA SER A 3 -1.49 8.44 -12.25
C SER A 3 -2.88 8.03 -12.75
N ILE A 4 -3.52 7.06 -12.11
CA ILE A 4 -4.87 6.59 -12.48
C ILE A 4 -5.90 7.63 -12.03
N VAL A 5 -5.77 8.11 -10.79
CA VAL A 5 -6.65 9.15 -10.24
C VAL A 5 -6.51 10.47 -11.00
N ALA A 6 -5.33 10.80 -11.53
CA ALA A 6 -5.12 11.96 -12.38
C ALA A 6 -5.98 11.93 -13.67
N GLY A 7 -6.24 10.73 -14.22
CA GLY A 7 -7.11 10.55 -15.37
C GLY A 7 -8.61 10.69 -15.05
N GLU A 8 -9.01 10.45 -13.80
CA GLU A 8 -10.40 10.51 -13.34
C GLU A 8 -10.77 11.84 -12.64
N THR A 9 -9.79 12.74 -12.42
CA THR A 9 -10.00 13.99 -11.69
C THR A 9 -10.41 15.14 -12.62
N ASN A 10 -11.53 15.81 -12.32
CA ASN A 10 -11.90 17.05 -12.98
C ASN A 10 -10.89 18.17 -12.66
N ASN A 11 -10.04 18.52 -13.62
CA ASN A 11 -8.98 19.54 -13.52
C ASN A 11 -7.74 19.14 -12.68
N PRO A 12 -6.92 18.18 -13.17
CA PRO A 12 -5.79 17.59 -12.44
C PRO A 12 -4.69 18.59 -12.09
N ARG A 13 -4.50 19.65 -12.90
CA ARG A 13 -3.38 20.60 -12.77
C ARG A 13 -3.43 21.42 -11.47
N LYS A 14 -4.61 21.66 -10.89
CA LYS A 14 -4.78 22.39 -9.62
C LYS A 14 -4.98 21.46 -8.43
N LEU A 15 -5.73 20.37 -8.60
CA LEU A 15 -6.14 19.51 -7.49
C LEU A 15 -5.04 18.55 -7.03
N ILE A 16 -4.27 17.97 -7.97
CA ILE A 16 -3.19 17.03 -7.65
C ILE A 16 -2.11 17.66 -6.74
N PRO A 17 -1.53 18.83 -7.05
CA PRO A 17 -0.49 19.41 -6.19
C PRO A 17 -1.02 19.83 -4.82
N LYS A 18 -2.30 20.24 -4.72
CA LYS A 18 -2.92 20.59 -3.43
C LYS A 18 -3.12 19.35 -2.56
N ALA A 19 -3.68 18.27 -3.14
CA ALA A 19 -3.87 17.00 -2.44
C ALA A 19 -2.53 16.40 -1.99
N PHE A 20 -1.51 16.45 -2.85
CA PHE A 20 -0.18 15.94 -2.53
C PHE A 20 0.43 16.65 -1.33
N LYS A 21 0.36 17.99 -1.27
CA LYS A 21 0.89 18.77 -0.12
C LYS A 21 0.22 18.41 1.20
N THR A 22 -1.11 18.21 1.19
CA THR A 22 -1.85 17.84 2.40
C THR A 22 -1.46 16.43 2.87
N VAL A 23 -1.39 15.47 1.94
CA VAL A 23 -1.03 14.09 2.27
C VAL A 23 0.43 13.98 2.73
N SER A 24 1.35 14.70 2.09
CA SER A 24 2.76 14.71 2.49
C SER A 24 2.96 15.33 3.86
N ALA A 25 2.25 16.41 4.19
CA ALA A 25 2.33 17.03 5.51
C ALA A 25 1.83 16.09 6.62
N ILE A 26 0.74 15.36 6.37
CA ILE A 26 0.21 14.36 7.31
C ILE A 26 1.19 13.19 7.47
N ALA A 27 1.77 12.70 6.37
CA ALA A 27 2.76 11.62 6.40
C ALA A 27 4.02 12.02 7.20
N VAL A 28 4.53 13.23 7.00
CA VAL A 28 5.66 13.77 7.79
C VAL A 28 5.27 13.95 9.25
N GLY A 29 4.05 14.43 9.55
CA GLY A 29 3.55 14.52 10.92
C GLY A 29 3.54 13.16 11.63
N PHE A 30 3.12 12.10 10.95
CA PHE A 30 3.19 10.73 11.49
C PHE A 30 4.62 10.22 11.70
N LEU A 31 5.56 10.60 10.83
CA LEU A 31 6.97 10.23 10.97
C LEU A 31 7.65 10.96 12.12
N VAL A 32 7.32 12.23 12.36
CA VAL A 32 7.88 13.01 13.48
C VAL A 32 7.32 12.51 14.82
N LEU A 33 6.05 12.11 14.88
CA LEU A 33 5.45 11.50 16.08
C LEU A 33 6.12 10.15 16.45
N ARG A 34 6.87 9.53 15.53
CA ARG A 34 7.66 8.32 15.81
C ARG A 34 9.01 8.59 16.49
N ASN A 35 9.45 9.84 16.61
CA ASN A 35 10.80 10.18 17.09
C ASN A 35 10.93 10.15 18.63
N ASP A 36 10.20 9.24 19.28
CA ASP A 36 10.21 9.02 20.72
C ASP A 36 11.29 7.96 21.02
N PRO A 37 12.27 8.21 21.92
CA PRO A 37 13.45 7.34 22.11
C PRO A 37 13.12 5.88 22.44
N ALA A 38 11.95 5.59 23.01
CA ALA A 38 11.50 4.23 23.29
C ALA A 38 11.03 3.42 22.06
N LEU A 39 10.88 4.06 20.90
CA LEU A 39 10.60 3.39 19.63
C LEU A 39 11.89 2.93 18.94
N VAL A 40 13.01 3.65 19.17
CA VAL A 40 14.34 3.33 18.62
C VAL A 40 14.87 2.04 19.25
N GLU A 41 14.73 1.89 20.57
CA GLU A 41 15.11 0.67 21.32
C GLU A 41 14.30 -0.58 20.91
N ALA A 42 13.06 -0.37 20.43
CA ALA A 42 12.18 -1.44 19.94
C ALA A 42 12.48 -1.87 18.48
N ILE A 43 13.21 -1.04 17.72
CA ILE A 43 13.69 -1.39 16.38
C ILE A 43 14.97 -2.23 16.48
N GLU A 44 15.81 -1.98 17.49
CA GLU A 44 17.03 -2.74 17.75
C GLU A 44 16.75 -4.13 18.35
N SER A 45 15.69 -4.27 19.16
CA SER A 45 15.27 -5.55 19.75
C SER A 45 14.41 -6.40 18.81
N SER A 46 14.98 -6.81 17.67
CA SER A 46 14.70 -8.02 16.86
C SER A 46 13.27 -8.64 16.81
N LEU A 47 12.19 -7.90 17.04
CA LEU A 47 10.82 -8.40 17.04
C LEU A 47 10.18 -8.13 15.68
N SER A 48 10.00 -9.21 14.92
CA SER A 48 9.37 -9.23 13.60
C SER A 48 7.85 -9.02 13.71
N GLY A 49 7.28 -8.15 12.85
CA GLY A 49 5.84 -8.01 12.66
C GLY A 49 5.21 -6.65 13.04
N ALA A 50 3.92 -6.52 12.74
CA ALA A 50 3.07 -5.32 12.94
C ALA A 50 3.04 -4.77 14.39
N SER A 51 3.56 -5.52 15.35
CA SER A 51 3.83 -5.10 16.74
C SER A 51 4.89 -3.98 16.88
N ARG A 52 5.67 -3.69 15.84
CA ARG A 52 6.63 -2.55 15.80
C ARG A 52 6.00 -1.19 15.55
N THR A 53 4.70 -1.13 15.28
CA THR A 53 4.05 0.14 14.97
C THR A 53 3.91 1.01 16.23
N ALA A 54 4.22 2.30 16.10
CA ALA A 54 4.17 3.26 17.22
C ALA A 54 2.82 3.26 17.95
N TRP A 55 1.74 2.91 17.25
CA TRP A 55 0.41 2.73 17.81
C TRP A 55 0.29 1.58 18.81
N VAL A 56 0.81 0.40 18.49
CA VAL A 56 0.78 -0.75 19.41
C VAL A 56 1.62 -0.48 20.65
N ARG A 57 2.77 0.21 20.50
CA ARG A 57 3.65 0.57 21.61
C ARG A 57 3.04 1.67 22.51
N ALA A 58 2.37 2.66 21.93
CA ALA A 58 1.63 3.67 22.70
C ALA A 58 0.53 3.04 23.55
N MET A 59 -0.13 2.00 23.05
CA MET A 59 -1.17 1.27 23.77
C MET A 59 -0.62 0.36 24.88
N ASN A 60 0.56 -0.23 24.67
CA ASN A 60 1.27 -0.94 25.74
C ASN A 60 1.70 -0.01 26.88
N ARG A 61 2.00 1.27 26.60
CA ARG A 61 2.27 2.28 27.65
C ARG A 61 1.01 2.71 28.42
N LEU A 62 -0.17 2.54 27.83
CA LEU A 62 -1.47 2.84 28.44
C LEU A 62 -2.00 1.69 29.30
N ASP A 63 -1.29 0.55 29.35
CA ASP A 63 -1.55 -0.62 30.20
C ASP A 63 -2.95 -1.26 30.05
N ILE A 64 -3.54 -1.16 28.84
CA ILE A 64 -4.83 -1.78 28.52
C ILE A 64 -4.60 -3.07 27.71
N PRO A 65 -4.86 -4.27 28.27
CA PRO A 65 -4.42 -5.55 27.69
C PRO A 65 -5.10 -5.95 26.39
N VAL A 66 -6.32 -5.47 26.11
CA VAL A 66 -7.09 -5.87 24.91
C VAL A 66 -6.78 -5.00 23.69
N LEU A 67 -6.36 -3.76 23.93
CA LEU A 67 -6.12 -2.74 22.89
C LEU A 67 -5.03 -3.11 21.85
N PRO A 68 -3.88 -3.71 22.22
CA PRO A 68 -2.84 -4.06 21.23
C PRO A 68 -3.29 -5.14 20.23
N HIS A 69 -4.15 -6.08 20.64
CA HIS A 69 -4.67 -7.12 19.75
C HIS A 69 -5.62 -6.55 18.69
N ILE A 70 -6.48 -5.60 19.07
CA ILE A 70 -7.40 -4.92 18.14
C ILE A 70 -6.60 -4.14 17.10
N VAL A 71 -5.60 -3.37 17.51
CA VAL A 71 -4.78 -2.57 16.58
C VAL A 71 -3.94 -3.44 15.66
N ASN A 72 -3.40 -4.56 16.15
CA ASN A 72 -2.71 -5.51 15.29
C ASN A 72 -3.66 -6.09 14.22
N ALA A 73 -4.87 -6.48 14.60
CA ALA A 73 -5.88 -6.97 13.66
C ALA A 73 -6.29 -5.91 12.62
N VAL A 74 -6.50 -4.66 13.05
CA VAL A 74 -6.79 -3.53 12.15
C VAL A 74 -5.63 -3.26 11.20
N THR A 75 -4.39 -3.40 11.67
CA THR A 75 -3.19 -3.20 10.85
C THR A 75 -3.08 -4.27 9.76
N VAL A 76 -3.25 -5.54 10.12
CA VAL A 76 -3.25 -6.65 9.15
C VAL A 76 -4.37 -6.47 8.12
N ASN A 77 -5.58 -6.10 8.56
CA ASN A 77 -6.71 -5.84 7.67
C ASN A 77 -6.41 -4.67 6.71
N SER A 78 -5.77 -3.61 7.21
CA SER A 78 -5.39 -2.44 6.42
C SER A 78 -4.34 -2.79 5.37
N ILE A 79 -3.33 -3.61 5.72
CA ILE A 79 -2.33 -4.11 4.78
C ILE A 79 -2.98 -5.00 3.71
N PHE A 80 -3.88 -5.89 4.11
CA PHE A 80 -4.62 -6.75 3.17
C PHE A 80 -5.44 -5.94 2.18
N SER A 81 -6.20 -4.94 2.66
CA SER A 81 -6.98 -4.05 1.79
C SER A 81 -6.09 -3.26 0.82
N ALA A 82 -4.97 -2.73 1.31
CA ALA A 82 -4.02 -1.99 0.46
C ALA A 82 -3.36 -2.91 -0.58
N GLY A 83 -2.97 -4.12 -0.18
CA GLY A 83 -2.38 -5.14 -1.05
C GLY A 83 -3.27 -5.48 -2.24
N ASN A 84 -4.56 -5.73 -1.99
CA ASN A 84 -5.53 -6.02 -3.06
C ASN A 84 -5.62 -4.88 -4.09
N ALA A 85 -5.63 -3.63 -3.63
CA ALA A 85 -5.65 -2.46 -4.52
C ALA A 85 -4.35 -2.33 -5.35
N PHE A 86 -3.19 -2.67 -4.78
CA PHE A 86 -1.91 -2.63 -5.48
C PHE A 86 -1.81 -3.69 -6.57
N VAL A 87 -2.20 -4.94 -6.30
CA VAL A 87 -2.19 -6.03 -7.30
C VAL A 87 -3.05 -5.63 -8.50
N PHE A 88 -4.24 -5.07 -8.24
CA PHE A 88 -5.13 -4.62 -9.30
C PHE A 88 -4.55 -3.45 -10.11
N ALA A 89 -3.94 -2.47 -9.44
CA ALA A 89 -3.28 -1.34 -10.09
C ALA A 89 -2.15 -1.80 -11.03
N ARG A 90 -1.32 -2.73 -10.56
CA ARG A 90 -0.19 -3.29 -11.30
C ARG A 90 -0.65 -4.09 -12.50
N ALA A 91 -1.68 -4.92 -12.35
CA ALA A 91 -2.28 -5.65 -13.46
C ALA A 91 -2.81 -4.71 -14.56
N ARG A 92 -3.46 -3.60 -14.20
CA ARG A 92 -3.91 -2.57 -15.16
C ARG A 92 -2.76 -1.83 -15.84
N LEU A 93 -1.72 -1.49 -15.10
CA LEU A 93 -0.51 -0.87 -15.67
C LEU A 93 0.17 -1.81 -16.67
N LEU A 94 0.31 -3.09 -16.33
CA LEU A 94 0.88 -4.10 -17.22
C LEU A 94 0.06 -4.28 -18.50
N GLN A 95 -1.27 -4.25 -18.37
CA GLN A 95 -2.18 -4.28 -19.51
C GLN A 95 -2.07 -3.02 -20.39
N ALA A 96 -1.96 -1.82 -19.79
CA ALA A 96 -1.75 -0.59 -20.53
C ALA A 96 -0.44 -0.62 -21.34
N MET A 97 0.65 -1.08 -20.72
CA MET A 97 1.94 -1.25 -21.41
C MET A 97 1.89 -2.29 -22.54
N ALA A 98 1.08 -3.35 -22.39
CA ALA A 98 0.88 -4.34 -23.44
C ALA A 98 0.05 -3.78 -24.62
N LEU A 99 -0.89 -2.86 -24.37
CA LEU A 99 -1.65 -2.16 -25.41
C LEU A 99 -0.78 -1.15 -26.18
N GLU A 100 0.17 -0.50 -25.51
CA GLU A 100 1.17 0.38 -26.12
C GLU A 100 2.23 -0.38 -26.93
N GLY A 101 2.18 -1.72 -26.96
CA GLY A 101 3.08 -2.56 -27.75
C GLY A 101 4.45 -2.82 -27.10
N MET A 102 4.66 -2.38 -25.85
CA MET A 102 5.91 -2.60 -25.10
C MET A 102 6.03 -4.01 -24.51
N LEU A 103 4.92 -4.75 -24.44
CA LEU A 103 4.89 -6.15 -23.98
C LEU A 103 4.17 -7.06 -24.98
N CYS A 104 4.43 -8.36 -24.88
CA CYS A 104 3.74 -9.39 -25.68
C CYS A 104 2.21 -9.23 -25.62
N LYS A 105 1.55 -9.32 -26.79
CA LYS A 105 0.10 -9.16 -26.95
C LYS A 105 -0.74 -10.10 -26.07
N VAL A 106 -0.14 -11.19 -25.59
CA VAL A 106 -0.73 -12.12 -24.63
C VAL A 106 -1.14 -11.42 -23.32
N PHE A 107 -0.41 -10.40 -22.88
CA PHE A 107 -0.76 -9.60 -21.69
C PHE A 107 -1.91 -8.62 -21.92
N ALA A 108 -2.21 -8.28 -23.17
CA ALA A 108 -3.36 -7.45 -23.56
C ALA A 108 -4.65 -8.27 -23.73
N MET A 109 -4.55 -9.61 -23.70
CA MET A 109 -5.70 -10.50 -23.87
C MET A 109 -6.63 -10.37 -22.66
N THR A 110 -7.81 -9.80 -22.89
CA THR A 110 -8.80 -9.50 -21.85
C THR A 110 -9.93 -10.51 -21.88
N ASP A 111 -10.42 -10.87 -20.69
CA ASP A 111 -11.64 -11.66 -20.55
C ASP A 111 -12.88 -10.75 -20.68
N ARG A 112 -14.09 -11.34 -20.74
CA ARG A 112 -15.39 -10.63 -20.86
C ARG A 112 -15.60 -9.53 -19.81
N HIS A 113 -14.91 -9.61 -18.66
CA HIS A 113 -14.92 -8.58 -17.62
C HIS A 113 -13.87 -7.48 -17.80
N LYS A 114 -13.33 -7.29 -19.01
CA LYS A 114 -12.36 -6.24 -19.39
C LYS A 114 -11.06 -6.25 -18.57
N THR A 115 -10.78 -7.34 -17.87
CA THR A 115 -9.61 -7.50 -17.00
C THR A 115 -8.69 -8.56 -17.61
N SER A 116 -7.39 -8.27 -17.72
CA SER A 116 -6.40 -9.23 -18.22
C SER A 116 -6.07 -10.26 -17.14
N TYR A 117 -6.60 -11.48 -17.30
CA TYR A 117 -6.38 -12.60 -16.39
C TYR A 117 -4.91 -13.02 -16.33
N ILE A 118 -4.20 -12.92 -17.45
CA ILE A 118 -2.79 -13.29 -17.58
C ILE A 118 -1.92 -12.28 -16.81
N SER A 119 -2.18 -10.98 -16.97
CA SER A 119 -1.47 -9.94 -16.23
C SER A 119 -1.68 -10.05 -14.71
N PHE A 120 -2.88 -10.43 -14.27
CA PHE A 120 -3.17 -10.65 -12.85
C PHE A 120 -2.38 -11.84 -12.28
N LYS A 121 -2.34 -12.98 -12.99
CA LYS A 121 -1.57 -14.16 -12.60
C LYS A 121 -0.07 -13.86 -12.49
N VAL A 122 0.49 -13.18 -13.48
CA VAL A 122 1.93 -12.86 -13.48
C VAL A 122 2.28 -11.88 -12.36
N THR A 123 1.45 -10.86 -12.13
CA THR A 123 1.65 -9.93 -11.00
C THR A 123 1.61 -10.66 -9.66
N THR A 124 0.63 -11.55 -9.48
CA THR A 124 0.50 -12.35 -8.25
C THR A 124 1.67 -13.30 -8.06
N ALA A 125 2.16 -13.94 -9.12
CA ALA A 125 3.33 -14.82 -9.07
C ALA A 125 4.61 -14.06 -8.68
N ILE A 126 4.80 -12.84 -9.20
CA ILE A 126 5.93 -11.98 -8.85
C ILE A 126 5.84 -11.53 -7.39
N ASP A 127 4.65 -11.13 -6.93
CA ASP A 127 4.46 -10.73 -5.52
C ASP A 127 4.70 -11.92 -4.57
N LEU A 128 4.30 -13.13 -4.96
CA LEU A 128 4.58 -14.35 -4.19
C LEU A 128 6.08 -14.69 -4.15
N LEU A 129 6.78 -14.49 -5.26
CA LEU A 129 8.23 -14.65 -5.34
C LEU A 129 8.97 -13.59 -4.50
N SER A 130 8.45 -12.35 -4.44
CA SER A 130 9.01 -11.27 -3.63
C SER A 130 8.84 -11.48 -2.12
N PHE A 131 7.93 -12.38 -1.72
CA PHE A 131 7.71 -12.72 -0.32
C PHE A 131 8.66 -13.82 0.17
N LEU A 132 9.28 -14.57 -0.74
CA LEU A 132 10.28 -15.61 -0.46
C LEU A 132 11.67 -14.98 -0.29
#